data_AF-C0P2Q5-F1
#
_entry.id   AF-C0P2Q5-F1
#
_cell.length_a   1.000
_cell.length_b   1.000
_cell.length_c   1.000
_cell.angle_alpha   90.00
_cell.angle_beta   90.00
_cell.angle_gamma   90.00
#
_symmetry.space_group_name_H-M   'P 1'
#
loop_
_entity.id
_entity.type
_entity.pdbx_description
1 polymer ?
#
loop_
_entity_poly.entity_id
_entity_poly.type
_entity_poly.pdbx_seq_one_letter_code
_entity_poly.pdbx_strand_id
1 'polypeptide(L)'
;MLVKGEANISYICSRYYRAPELIFGATEYTTSIDIWSAGCVLAELLLGQPLFPGESAVDQLVEIIKVLGTPTREEIRCMNPNYTEFRFPQIKAHPWHKIFHKRMPPEAIDLASRLLQYSPNLRCTALEACAHPFFDELREPHARLPNGRPFPPLFNFKQELANASPELINRLIPDHARRHLGLTLLPTAGP
;
A
#
# COMPACT_ATOMS: atom_id res chain seq x y z
N MET A 1 -14.30 -13.91 1.28
CA MET A 1 -14.01 -12.77 0.39
C MET A 1 -15.04 -11.70 0.72
N LEU A 2 -14.65 -10.42 0.78
CA LEU A 2 -15.62 -9.35 1.06
C LEU A 2 -16.61 -9.25 -0.11
N VAL A 3 -17.90 -9.23 0.20
CA VAL A 3 -18.98 -9.13 -0.79
C VAL A 3 -19.51 -7.70 -0.80
N LYS A 4 -19.59 -7.09 -1.99
CA LYS A 4 -20.08 -5.72 -2.13
C LYS A 4 -21.54 -5.63 -1.66
N GLY A 5 -21.81 -4.69 -0.74
CA GLY A 5 -23.13 -4.47 -0.17
C GLY A 5 -23.44 -5.29 1.10
N GLU A 6 -22.53 -6.15 1.55
CA GLU A 6 -22.65 -6.82 2.85
C GLU A 6 -21.89 -6.05 3.93
N ALA A 7 -22.54 -5.86 5.08
CA ALA A 7 -21.92 -5.21 6.23
C ALA A 7 -20.92 -6.17 6.92
N ASN A 8 -19.74 -5.64 7.23
CA ASN A 8 -18.66 -6.35 7.93
C ASN A 8 -18.33 -5.67 9.26
N ILE A 9 -17.74 -6.41 10.19
CA ILE A 9 -17.33 -5.89 11.52
C ILE A 9 -16.19 -4.88 11.32
N SER A 10 -16.31 -3.67 11.88
CA SER A 10 -15.32 -2.60 11.75
C SER A 10 -14.18 -2.68 12.78
N TYR A 11 -14.42 -3.27 13.95
CA TYR A 11 -13.40 -3.50 14.98
C TYR A 11 -12.57 -4.75 14.70
N ILE A 12 -11.78 -4.70 13.62
CA ILE A 12 -10.87 -5.77 13.19
C ILE A 12 -9.45 -5.23 12.98
N CYS A 13 -8.48 -6.11 12.71
CA CYS A 13 -7.03 -5.83 12.62
C CYS A 13 -6.38 -5.39 13.95
N SER A 14 -5.08 -5.68 14.08
CA SER A 14 -4.24 -5.14 15.15
C SER A 14 -4.15 -3.61 15.01
N ARG A 15 -4.25 -2.90 16.14
CA ARG A 15 -4.52 -1.47 16.19
C ARG A 15 -3.58 -0.62 15.34
N TYR A 16 -2.26 -0.86 15.42
CA TYR A 16 -1.25 -0.06 14.72
C TYR A 16 -1.34 -0.14 13.19
N TYR A 17 -2.00 -1.18 12.66
CA TYR A 17 -2.14 -1.45 11.24
C TYR A 17 -3.57 -1.22 10.74
N ARG A 18 -4.47 -0.71 11.58
CA ARG A 18 -5.89 -0.51 11.26
C ARG A 18 -6.06 0.68 10.34
N ALA A 19 -6.74 0.47 9.22
CA ALA A 19 -7.07 1.50 8.24
C ALA A 19 -8.03 2.56 8.83
N PRO A 20 -7.93 3.84 8.43
CA PRO A 20 -8.69 4.92 9.05
C PRO A 20 -10.21 4.76 8.87
N GLU A 21 -10.69 4.22 7.75
CA GLU A 21 -12.11 3.92 7.53
C GLU A 21 -12.70 2.97 8.57
N LEU A 22 -11.90 2.01 9.08
CA LEU A 22 -12.33 1.11 10.15
C LEU A 22 -12.42 1.85 11.49
N ILE A 23 -11.53 2.83 11.72
CA ILE A 23 -11.58 3.70 12.90
C ILE A 23 -12.81 4.62 12.84
N PHE A 24 -13.18 5.09 11.65
CA PHE A 24 -14.42 5.81 11.40
C PHE A 24 -15.67 4.90 11.44
N GLY A 25 -15.50 3.59 11.68
CA GLY A 25 -16.61 2.66 11.83
C GLY A 25 -17.30 2.25 10.53
N ALA A 26 -16.62 2.36 9.38
CA ALA A 26 -17.14 1.86 8.12
C ALA A 26 -17.40 0.35 8.20
N THR A 27 -18.57 -0.08 7.73
CA THR A 27 -18.97 -1.49 7.65
C THR A 27 -18.89 -2.03 6.22
N GLU A 28 -18.85 -1.15 5.23
CA GLU A 28 -18.70 -1.46 3.80
C GLU A 28 -17.32 -1.04 3.31
N TYR A 29 -16.28 -1.77 3.74
CA TYR A 29 -14.90 -1.57 3.30
C TYR A 29 -14.48 -2.64 2.28
N THR A 30 -13.33 -2.43 1.64
CA THR A 30 -12.78 -3.35 0.64
C THR A 30 -11.42 -3.90 1.07
N THR A 31 -10.79 -4.73 0.24
CA THR A 31 -9.42 -5.23 0.45
C THR A 31 -8.36 -4.11 0.47
N SER A 32 -8.73 -2.87 0.16
CA SER A 32 -7.89 -1.67 0.36
C SER A 32 -7.43 -1.48 1.81
N ILE A 33 -8.12 -2.07 2.80
CA ILE A 33 -7.65 -2.05 4.20
C ILE A 33 -6.32 -2.81 4.36
N ASP A 34 -6.12 -3.89 3.60
CA ASP A 34 -4.90 -4.70 3.65
C ASP A 34 -3.73 -3.95 3.02
N ILE A 35 -4.00 -3.13 2.00
CA ILE A 35 -3.01 -2.23 1.38
C ILE A 35 -2.53 -1.19 2.40
N TRP A 36 -3.44 -0.62 3.20
CA TRP A 36 -3.06 0.28 4.28
C TRP A 36 -2.18 -0.43 5.30
N SER A 37 -2.59 -1.62 5.78
CA SER A 37 -1.82 -2.40 6.74
C SER A 37 -0.42 -2.74 6.20
N ALA A 38 -0.30 -3.10 4.92
CA ALA A 38 0.98 -3.33 4.26
C ALA A 38 1.85 -2.06 4.21
N GLY A 39 1.24 -0.88 3.99
CA GLY A 39 1.91 0.41 4.09
C GLY A 39 2.46 0.69 5.50
N CYS A 40 1.68 0.39 6.55
CA CYS A 40 2.13 0.51 7.93
C CYS A 40 3.31 -0.43 8.23
N VAL A 41 3.27 -1.68 7.75
CA VAL A 41 4.38 -2.64 7.90
C VAL A 41 5.62 -2.16 7.16
N LEU A 42 5.49 -1.70 5.91
CA LEU A 42 6.61 -1.14 5.15
C LEU A 42 7.26 0.02 5.92
N ALA A 43 6.46 0.97 6.40
CA ALA A 43 6.95 2.10 7.16
C ALA A 43 7.64 1.66 8.47
N GLU A 44 7.08 0.68 9.17
CA GLU A 44 7.67 0.13 10.39
C GLU A 44 9.02 -0.54 10.14
N LEU A 45 9.16 -1.30 9.05
CA LEU A 45 10.45 -1.89 8.65
C LEU A 45 11.50 -0.82 8.33
N LEU A 46 11.09 0.32 7.75
CA LEU A 46 11.99 1.43 7.42
C LEU A 46 12.36 2.28 8.65
N LEU A 47 11.48 2.36 9.65
CA LEU A 47 11.67 3.17 10.87
C LEU A 47 12.26 2.37 12.04
N GLY A 48 12.09 1.05 12.05
CA GLY A 48 12.42 0.18 13.19
C GLY A 48 11.40 0.23 14.34
N GLN A 49 10.28 0.94 14.17
CA GLN A 49 9.21 1.08 15.15
C GLN A 49 7.87 1.36 14.43
N PRO A 50 6.72 1.08 15.07
CA PRO A 50 5.41 1.32 14.46
C PRO A 50 5.22 2.79 14.05
N LEU A 51 4.72 3.02 12.83
CA LEU A 51 4.47 4.38 12.32
C LEU A 51 3.33 5.09 13.08
N PHE A 52 2.31 4.33 13.51
CA PHE A 52 1.12 4.86 14.18
C PHE A 52 0.86 4.12 15.50
N PRO A 53 1.58 4.44 16.59
CA PRO A 53 1.48 3.75 17.87
C PRO A 53 0.34 4.30 18.76
N GLY A 54 -0.92 4.17 18.33
CA GLY A 54 -2.07 4.66 19.11
C GLY A 54 -2.47 3.77 20.30
N GLU A 55 -2.80 4.36 21.44
CA GLU A 55 -3.24 3.61 22.64
C GLU A 55 -4.74 3.28 22.65
N SER A 56 -5.53 4.03 21.90
CA SER A 56 -6.97 3.82 21.67
C SER A 56 -7.32 4.01 20.19
N ALA A 57 -8.58 3.79 19.80
CA ALA A 57 -9.04 4.08 18.44
C ALA A 57 -8.91 5.57 18.09
N VAL A 58 -9.18 6.45 19.07
CA VAL A 58 -9.06 7.91 18.91
C VAL A 58 -7.58 8.29 18.79
N ASP A 59 -6.73 7.75 19.65
CA ASP A 59 -5.29 8.05 19.60
C ASP A 59 -4.66 7.53 18.30
N GLN A 60 -5.10 6.37 17.80
CA GLN A 60 -4.68 5.84 16.51
C GLN A 60 -4.98 6.83 15.38
N LEU A 61 -6.16 7.44 15.37
CA LEU A 61 -6.51 8.47 14.39
C LEU A 61 -5.66 9.73 14.56
N VAL A 62 -5.36 10.12 15.80
CA VAL A 62 -4.47 11.26 16.10
C VAL A 62 -3.07 11.00 15.55
N GLU A 63 -2.49 9.82 15.73
CA GLU A 63 -1.18 9.46 15.16
C GLU A 63 -1.19 9.52 13.62
N ILE A 64 -2.26 9.05 12.98
CA ILE A 64 -2.42 9.14 11.53
C ILE A 64 -2.47 10.62 11.08
N ILE A 65 -3.25 11.46 11.76
CA ILE A 65 -3.39 12.89 11.45
C ILE A 65 -2.07 13.65 11.65
N LYS A 66 -1.27 13.28 12.66
CA LYS A 66 0.06 13.89 12.84
C LYS A 66 0.93 13.71 11.59
N VAL A 67 0.83 12.56 10.92
CA VAL A 67 1.61 12.25 9.72
C VAL A 67 0.96 12.81 8.46
N LEU A 68 -0.29 12.42 8.17
CA LEU A 68 -0.99 12.74 6.92
C LEU A 68 -1.66 14.12 6.92
N GLY A 69 -1.76 14.77 8.07
CA GLY A 69 -2.55 15.99 8.25
C GLY A 69 -4.03 15.68 8.47
N THR A 70 -4.82 16.73 8.68
CA THR A 70 -6.27 16.58 8.89
C THR A 70 -6.94 16.14 7.59
N PRO A 71 -7.74 15.06 7.57
CA PRO A 71 -8.41 14.61 6.35
C PRO A 71 -9.42 15.66 5.90
N THR A 72 -9.52 15.83 4.59
CA THR A 72 -10.52 16.66 3.93
C THR A 72 -11.93 16.07 4.08
N ARG A 73 -12.96 16.89 3.84
CA ARG A 73 -14.35 16.44 3.91
C ARG A 73 -14.63 15.33 2.89
N GLU A 74 -14.02 15.43 1.72
CA GLU A 74 -14.13 14.47 0.64
C GLU A 74 -13.49 13.13 1.03
N GLU A 75 -12.31 13.13 1.65
CA GLU A 75 -11.65 11.92 2.16
C GLU A 75 -12.46 11.24 3.26
N ILE A 76 -13.03 12.00 4.20
CA ILE A 76 -13.90 11.46 5.26
C ILE A 76 -15.13 10.80 4.65
N ARG A 77 -15.76 11.43 3.66
CA ARG A 77 -16.90 10.85 2.95
C ARG A 77 -16.52 9.58 2.20
N CYS A 78 -15.31 9.49 1.66
CA CYS A 78 -14.81 8.26 1.02
C CYS A 78 -14.55 7.14 2.03
N MET A 79 -14.12 7.48 3.25
CA MET A 79 -13.88 6.51 4.32
C MET A 79 -15.19 6.01 4.97
N ASN A 80 -16.09 6.92 5.34
CA ASN A 80 -17.40 6.59 5.88
C ASN A 80 -18.42 7.70 5.54
N PRO A 81 -19.32 7.49 4.56
CA PRO A 81 -20.35 8.46 4.18
C PRO A 81 -21.32 8.83 5.31
N ASN A 82 -21.51 7.94 6.29
CA ASN A 82 -22.45 8.12 7.40
C ASN A 82 -21.84 8.89 8.58
N TYR A 83 -20.56 9.26 8.49
CA TYR A 83 -19.88 10.00 9.56
C TYR A 83 -20.18 11.50 9.44
N THR A 84 -21.06 12.01 10.31
CA THR A 84 -21.62 13.38 10.22
C THR A 84 -20.99 14.39 11.18
N GLU A 85 -20.27 13.93 12.21
CA GLU A 85 -19.65 14.81 13.21
C GLU A 85 -18.18 15.05 12.90
N PHE A 86 -17.77 16.28 12.60
CA PHE A 86 -16.35 16.59 12.39
C PHE A 86 -15.94 17.92 13.03
N ARG A 87 -15.08 17.84 14.04
CA ARG A 87 -14.23 18.94 14.47
C ARG A 87 -12.86 18.40 14.86
N PHE A 88 -11.99 18.25 13.88
CA PHE A 88 -10.59 17.99 14.14
C PHE A 88 -9.81 19.32 14.13
N PRO A 89 -8.78 19.45 14.96
CA PRO A 89 -7.82 20.53 14.80
C PRO A 89 -7.23 20.45 13.38
N GLN A 90 -6.99 21.61 12.78
CA GLN A 90 -6.37 21.69 11.46
C GLN A 90 -4.86 21.50 11.61
N ILE A 91 -4.37 20.33 11.19
CA ILE A 91 -2.98 19.91 11.26
C ILE A 91 -2.49 19.74 9.82
N LYS A 92 -1.34 20.35 9.51
CA LYS A 92 -0.71 20.18 8.20
C LYS A 92 0.01 18.84 8.14
N ALA A 93 -0.05 18.19 6.98
CA ALA A 93 0.68 16.97 6.70
C ALA A 93 2.19 17.18 6.95
N HIS A 94 2.82 16.22 7.62
CA HIS A 94 4.27 16.19 7.73
C HIS A 94 4.85 15.63 6.43
N PRO A 95 5.79 16.34 5.77
CA PRO A 95 6.42 15.81 4.57
C PRO A 95 7.09 14.47 4.85
N TRP A 96 6.82 13.45 4.05
CA TRP A 96 7.32 12.08 4.26
C TRP A 96 8.84 11.98 4.42
N HIS A 97 9.59 12.80 3.69
CA HIS A 97 11.06 12.87 3.78
C HIS A 97 11.59 13.36 5.14
N LYS A 98 10.72 13.95 5.99
CA LYS A 98 11.05 14.34 7.37
C LYS A 98 10.71 13.25 8.38
N ILE A 99 9.83 12.32 8.02
CA ILE A 99 9.42 11.20 8.86
C ILE A 99 10.46 10.09 8.77
N PHE A 100 10.90 9.77 7.56
CA PHE A 100 11.91 8.76 7.31
C PHE A 100 13.34 9.34 7.41
N HIS A 101 14.31 8.47 7.71
CA HIS A 101 15.72 8.86 7.71
C HIS A 101 16.16 9.40 6.34
N LYS A 102 17.01 10.44 6.33
CA LYS A 102 17.54 11.07 5.10
C LYS A 102 18.27 10.11 4.14
N ARG A 103 18.69 8.95 4.62
CA ARG A 103 19.40 7.91 3.83
C ARG A 103 18.45 6.92 3.17
N MET A 104 17.14 7.04 3.39
CA MET A 104 16.17 6.11 2.81
C MET A 104 16.02 6.37 1.31
N PRO A 105 15.90 5.29 0.49
CA PRO A 105 15.64 5.43 -0.93
C PRO A 105 14.35 6.22 -1.17
N PRO A 106 14.33 7.21 -2.09
CA PRO A 106 13.12 7.99 -2.38
C PRO A 106 11.96 7.13 -2.86
N GLU A 107 12.24 6.01 -3.53
CA GLU A 107 11.24 5.06 -4.03
C GLU A 107 10.52 4.33 -2.88
N ALA A 108 11.20 4.09 -1.76
CA ALA A 108 10.59 3.49 -0.57
C ALA A 108 9.56 4.44 0.05
N ILE A 109 9.92 5.73 0.09
CA ILE A 109 9.07 6.80 0.61
C ILE A 109 7.86 7.01 -0.32
N ASP A 110 8.08 7.02 -1.65
CA ASP A 110 7.01 7.13 -2.64
C ASP A 110 6.02 5.97 -2.51
N LEU A 111 6.51 4.73 -2.40
CA LEU A 111 5.66 3.55 -2.22
C LEU A 111 4.81 3.67 -0.95
N ALA A 112 5.44 4.00 0.19
CA ALA A 112 4.70 4.18 1.45
C ALA A 112 3.60 5.23 1.32
N SER A 113 3.87 6.34 0.63
CA SER A 113 2.88 7.40 0.40
C SER A 113 1.70 6.95 -0.47
N ARG A 114 1.91 6.06 -1.45
CA ARG A 114 0.84 5.51 -2.31
C ARG A 114 -0.02 4.47 -1.59
N LEU A 115 0.54 3.78 -0.61
CA LEU A 115 -0.18 2.79 0.22
C LEU A 115 -1.01 3.49 1.32
N LEU A 116 -0.45 4.55 1.92
CA LEU A 116 -1.00 5.24 3.09
C LEU A 116 -1.82 6.49 2.68
N GLN A 117 -2.96 6.24 2.04
CA GLN A 117 -3.93 7.27 1.64
C GLN A 117 -5.22 7.16 2.47
N TYR A 118 -5.83 8.31 2.83
CA TYR A 118 -7.11 8.32 3.52
C TYR A 118 -8.22 7.69 2.67
N SER A 119 -8.38 8.20 1.45
CA SER A 119 -9.37 7.69 0.50
C SER A 119 -9.00 6.27 0.05
N PRO A 120 -9.80 5.24 0.37
CA PRO A 120 -9.40 3.84 0.12
C PRO A 120 -9.19 3.52 -1.36
N ASN A 121 -9.90 4.21 -2.26
CA ASN A 121 -9.80 4.10 -3.71
C ASN A 121 -8.57 4.79 -4.33
N LEU A 122 -7.86 5.64 -3.57
CA LEU A 122 -6.61 6.26 -4.02
C LEU A 122 -5.37 5.44 -3.64
N ARG A 123 -5.54 4.41 -2.81
CA ARG A 123 -4.45 3.47 -2.51
C ARG A 123 -4.18 2.63 -3.75
N CYS A 124 -2.90 2.42 -4.07
CA CYS A 124 -2.55 1.53 -5.16
C CYS A 124 -2.97 0.08 -4.84
N THR A 125 -3.33 -0.68 -5.87
CA THR A 125 -3.63 -2.10 -5.73
C THR A 125 -2.38 -2.91 -5.38
N ALA A 126 -2.58 -4.16 -4.91
CA ALA A 126 -1.47 -5.06 -4.60
C ALA A 126 -0.53 -5.28 -5.80
N LEU A 127 -1.07 -5.46 -7.00
CA LEU A 127 -0.26 -5.66 -8.21
C LEU A 127 0.49 -4.40 -8.62
N GLU A 128 -0.14 -3.23 -8.52
CA GLU A 128 0.53 -1.94 -8.78
C GLU A 128 1.67 -1.70 -7.78
N ALA A 129 1.47 -2.03 -6.51
CA ALA A 129 2.52 -1.99 -5.49
C ALA A 129 3.67 -2.96 -5.84
N CYS A 130 3.36 -4.20 -6.23
CA CYS A 130 4.34 -5.17 -6.69
C CYS A 130 5.07 -4.73 -7.97
N ALA A 131 4.52 -3.79 -8.75
CA ALA A 131 5.10 -3.23 -9.97
C ALA A 131 5.91 -1.95 -9.71
N HIS A 132 5.96 -1.47 -8.46
CA HIS A 132 6.60 -0.22 -8.10
C HIS A 132 8.13 -0.23 -8.34
N PRO A 133 8.76 0.92 -8.68
CA PRO A 133 10.21 1.04 -8.83
C PRO A 133 11.03 0.64 -7.60
N PHE A 134 10.46 0.75 -6.41
CA PHE A 134 11.09 0.27 -5.17
C PHE A 134 11.55 -1.20 -5.25
N PHE A 135 10.87 -2.03 -6.06
CA PHE A 135 11.19 -3.44 -6.24
C PHE A 135 12.04 -3.73 -7.50
N ASP A 136 12.61 -2.72 -8.16
CA ASP A 136 13.38 -2.91 -9.41
C ASP A 136 14.61 -3.78 -9.25
N GLU A 137 15.33 -3.63 -8.14
CA GLU A 137 16.49 -4.47 -7.84
C GLU A 137 16.13 -5.97 -7.83
N LEU A 138 14.90 -6.32 -7.42
CA LEU A 138 14.43 -7.71 -7.41
C LEU A 138 14.25 -8.28 -8.83
N ARG A 139 14.09 -7.40 -9.83
CA ARG A 139 13.90 -7.74 -11.25
C ARG A 139 15.19 -7.77 -12.05
N GLU A 140 16.33 -7.53 -11.41
CA GLU A 140 17.62 -7.63 -12.09
C GLU A 140 18.03 -9.12 -12.28
N PRO A 141 18.46 -9.55 -13.49
CA PRO A 141 18.73 -10.96 -13.79
C PRO A 141 19.72 -11.66 -12.85
N HIS A 142 20.64 -10.88 -12.26
CA HIS A 142 21.72 -11.38 -11.41
C HIS A 142 21.53 -11.04 -9.93
N ALA A 143 20.39 -10.48 -9.53
CA ALA A 143 20.17 -10.15 -8.13
C ALA A 143 20.08 -11.41 -7.25
N ARG A 144 20.63 -11.30 -6.05
CA ARG A 144 20.82 -12.41 -5.10
C ARG A 144 20.55 -11.90 -3.68
N LEU A 145 20.28 -12.84 -2.79
CA LEU A 145 20.25 -12.56 -1.36
C LEU A 145 21.64 -12.12 -0.87
N PRO A 146 21.75 -11.36 0.23
CA PRO A 146 23.04 -10.93 0.79
C PRO A 146 24.00 -12.08 1.13
N ASN A 147 23.48 -13.29 1.35
CA ASN A 147 24.27 -14.50 1.58
C ASN A 147 24.70 -15.23 0.28
N GLY A 148 24.49 -14.61 -0.89
CA GLY A 148 24.83 -15.14 -2.21
C GLY A 148 23.82 -16.15 -2.78
N ARG A 149 22.79 -16.56 -2.03
CA ARG A 149 21.78 -17.52 -2.52
C ARG A 149 20.84 -16.87 -3.55
N PRO A 150 20.27 -17.64 -4.48
CA PRO A 150 19.24 -17.13 -5.38
C PRO A 150 18.01 -16.67 -4.60
N PHE A 151 17.28 -15.70 -5.15
CA PHE A 151 15.95 -15.36 -4.65
C PHE A 151 14.99 -16.55 -4.79
N PRO A 152 13.96 -16.63 -3.93
CA PRO A 152 12.85 -17.55 -4.15
C PRO A 152 12.12 -17.24 -5.47
N PRO A 153 11.21 -18.09 -5.95
CA PRO A 153 10.35 -17.75 -7.08
C PRO A 153 9.56 -16.45 -6.81
N LEU A 154 9.83 -15.40 -7.60
CA LEU A 154 9.19 -14.08 -7.49
C LEU A 154 8.22 -13.75 -8.63
N PHE A 155 8.36 -14.40 -9.79
CA PHE A 155 7.64 -14.04 -11.03
C PHE A 155 6.65 -15.11 -11.50
N ASN A 156 6.42 -16.14 -10.70
CA ASN A 156 5.54 -17.29 -10.98
C ASN A 156 4.06 -16.98 -10.67
N PHE A 157 3.58 -15.83 -11.14
CA PHE A 157 2.18 -15.44 -11.04
C PHE A 157 1.27 -16.44 -11.79
N LYS A 158 0.06 -16.64 -11.27
CA LYS A 158 -0.97 -17.52 -11.83
C LYS A 158 -2.21 -16.71 -12.17
N GLN A 159 -3.26 -16.82 -11.35
CA GLN A 159 -4.56 -16.19 -11.57
C GLN A 159 -4.56 -14.70 -11.21
N GLU A 160 -3.54 -14.24 -10.48
CA GLU A 160 -3.41 -12.86 -10.04
C GLU A 160 -3.37 -11.89 -11.22
N LEU A 161 -2.76 -12.29 -12.35
CA LEU A 161 -2.63 -11.45 -13.54
C LEU A 161 -3.84 -11.50 -14.48
N ALA A 162 -4.90 -12.27 -14.16
CA ALA A 162 -6.01 -12.50 -15.09
C ALA A 162 -6.70 -11.20 -15.57
N ASN A 163 -6.72 -10.17 -14.71
CA ASN A 163 -7.31 -8.87 -15.00
C ASN A 163 -6.28 -7.73 -15.09
N ALA A 164 -4.98 -8.05 -15.12
CA ALA A 164 -3.92 -7.05 -15.19
C ALA A 164 -3.77 -6.51 -16.62
N SER A 165 -3.45 -5.23 -16.77
CA SER A 165 -3.19 -4.65 -18.08
C SER A 165 -1.87 -5.20 -18.67
N PRO A 166 -1.70 -5.20 -20.01
CA PRO A 166 -0.44 -5.59 -20.63
C PRO A 166 0.77 -4.80 -20.12
N GLU A 167 0.60 -3.50 -19.84
CA GLU A 167 1.65 -2.64 -19.29
C GLU A 167 2.06 -3.10 -17.89
N LEU A 168 1.09 -3.44 -17.05
CA LEU A 168 1.34 -3.93 -15.69
C LEU A 168 2.04 -5.29 -15.72
N ILE A 169 1.63 -6.19 -16.62
CA ILE A 169 2.30 -7.48 -16.83
C ILE A 169 3.74 -7.29 -17.32
N ASN A 170 3.98 -6.35 -18.24
CA ASN A 170 5.31 -5.97 -18.70
C ASN A 170 6.18 -5.43 -17.56
N ARG A 171 5.59 -4.72 -16.61
CA ARG A 171 6.30 -4.21 -15.45
C ARG A 171 6.60 -5.29 -14.40
N LEU A 172 5.70 -6.25 -14.21
CA LEU A 172 5.80 -7.30 -13.20
C LEU A 172 6.71 -8.45 -13.61
N ILE A 173 6.68 -8.89 -14.87
CA ILE A 173 7.44 -10.05 -15.35
C ILE A 173 8.60 -9.58 -16.24
N PRO A 174 9.84 -9.56 -15.72
CA PRO A 174 11.00 -9.14 -16.51
C PRO A 174 11.32 -10.15 -17.61
N ASP A 175 11.98 -9.70 -18.68
CA ASP A 175 12.23 -10.51 -19.89
C ASP A 175 12.97 -11.81 -19.63
N HIS A 176 13.91 -11.82 -18.69
CA HIS A 176 14.65 -13.02 -18.32
C HIS A 176 13.73 -14.08 -17.67
N ALA A 177 12.70 -13.66 -16.92
CA ALA A 177 11.72 -14.55 -16.31
C ALA A 177 10.68 -15.09 -17.31
N ARG A 178 10.32 -14.31 -18.35
CA ARG A 178 9.39 -14.73 -19.41
C ARG A 178 9.86 -15.97 -20.15
N ARG A 179 11.17 -16.02 -20.44
CA ARG A 179 11.82 -17.16 -21.10
C ARG A 179 11.69 -18.44 -20.30
N HIS A 180 11.69 -18.35 -18.97
CA HIS A 180 11.50 -19.49 -18.07
C HIS A 180 10.04 -19.91 -17.90
N LEU A 181 9.08 -19.00 -18.15
CA LEU A 181 7.64 -19.25 -18.05
C LEU A 181 7.00 -19.70 -19.38
N GLY A 182 7.73 -19.71 -20.49
CA GLY A 182 7.19 -20.05 -21.82
C GLY A 182 6.19 -19.02 -22.35
N LEU A 183 6.13 -17.83 -21.75
CA LEU A 183 5.27 -16.73 -22.21
C LEU A 183 5.93 -16.06 -23.42
N THR A 184 5.29 -16.15 -24.58
CA THR A 184 5.77 -15.52 -25.83
C THR A 184 5.85 -14.01 -25.64
N LEU A 185 6.93 -13.38 -26.13
CA LEU A 185 7.10 -11.93 -26.11
C LEU A 185 5.90 -11.29 -26.81
N LEU A 186 5.02 -10.61 -26.05
CA LEU A 186 4.08 -9.68 -26.67
C LEU A 186 4.93 -8.60 -27.35
N PRO A 187 4.73 -8.31 -28.64
CA PRO A 187 5.58 -7.39 -29.36
C PRO A 187 5.52 -6.02 -28.67
N THR A 188 6.69 -5.47 -28.36
CA THR A 188 6.80 -4.08 -27.93
C THR A 188 6.25 -3.21 -29.04
N ALA A 189 5.17 -2.50 -28.78
CA ALA A 189 4.72 -1.40 -29.63
C ALA A 189 5.82 -0.33 -29.60
N GLY A 190 6.72 -0.39 -30.59
CA GLY A 190 7.64 0.69 -30.94
C GLY A 190 6.93 1.75 -31.77
N PRO A 191 7.53 2.95 -31.89
CA PRO A 191 6.85 4.23 -32.14
C PRO A 191 6.13 4.34 -33.47
#